data_AF-A0A530LTA0-F1
#
_entry.id   AF-A0A530LTA0-F1
#
_cell.length_a   1.000
_cell.length_b   1.000
_cell.length_c   1.000
_cell.angle_alpha   90.00
_cell.angle_beta   90.00
_cell.angle_gamma   90.00
#
_symmetry.space_group_name_H-M   'P 1'
#
loop_
_entity.id
_entity.type
_entity.pdbx_description
1 polymer ?
#
loop_
_entity_poly.entity_id
_entity_poly.type
_entity_poly.pdbx_seq_one_letter_code
_entity_poly.pdbx_strand_id
1 'polypeptide(L)'
;NLARVTSFASALENGLDTLVGPSGTNLSGGQKQRVAIARALLKNAPVIVYDEATSALDGENERAVMEAAFDNTFQRTVICIAHRLSTIKAADRTLVFDAGQLVDDGTHDQLAKHSEIYRSIFHLETPDPMVESGKKLRQSVLR
;
A
#
# COMPACT_ATOMS: atom_id res chain seq x y z
N ASN A 1 -2.69 -20.63 0.63
CA ASN A 1 -2.68 -20.11 -0.75
C ASN A 1 -1.96 -18.76 -0.75
N LEU A 2 -0.66 -18.72 -1.08
CA LEU A 2 0.16 -17.49 -1.01
C LEU A 2 -0.10 -16.62 -2.25
N ALA A 3 -0.43 -15.34 -2.05
CA ALA A 3 -0.67 -14.36 -3.11
C ALA A 3 -1.62 -14.83 -4.22
N ARG A 4 -2.55 -15.74 -3.91
CA ARG A 4 -3.49 -16.37 -4.85
C ARG A 4 -2.82 -17.11 -6.02
N VAL A 5 -1.59 -17.62 -5.85
CA VAL A 5 -0.90 -18.34 -6.94
C VAL A 5 -1.64 -19.61 -7.32
N THR A 6 -2.19 -20.35 -6.35
CA THR A 6 -2.86 -21.61 -6.67
C THR A 6 -4.14 -21.43 -7.48
N SER A 7 -4.74 -20.23 -7.50
CA SER A 7 -5.98 -20.02 -8.26
C SER A 7 -5.77 -20.04 -9.78
N PHE A 8 -4.59 -19.63 -10.26
CA PHE A 8 -4.26 -19.72 -11.68
C PHE A 8 -3.37 -20.92 -11.99
N ALA A 9 -2.54 -21.37 -11.04
CA ALA A 9 -1.69 -22.54 -11.25
C ALA A 9 -2.53 -23.79 -11.55
N SER A 10 -3.68 -23.98 -10.87
CA SER A 10 -4.58 -25.11 -11.13
C SER A 10 -5.20 -25.13 -12.54
N ALA A 11 -5.14 -24.02 -13.28
CA ALA A 11 -5.60 -23.94 -14.66
C ALA A 11 -4.48 -24.21 -15.68
N LEU A 12 -3.23 -24.38 -15.22
CA LEU A 12 -2.10 -24.76 -16.06
C LEU A 12 -2.04 -26.29 -16.20
N GLU A 13 -1.55 -26.75 -17.35
CA GLU A 13 -1.48 -28.18 -17.70
C GLU A 13 -0.77 -29.04 -16.63
N ASN A 14 0.29 -28.51 -16.03
CA ASN A 14 1.09 -29.20 -15.00
C ASN A 14 0.97 -28.52 -13.62
N GLY A 15 -0.06 -27.72 -13.39
CA GLY A 15 -0.28 -27.10 -12.09
C GLY A 15 0.89 -26.20 -11.64
N LEU A 16 1.41 -26.47 -10.44
CA LEU A 16 2.60 -25.79 -9.89
C LEU A 16 3.92 -26.25 -10.53
N ASP A 17 3.92 -27.42 -11.20
CA ASP A 17 5.09 -27.97 -11.89
C ASP A 17 5.23 -27.44 -13.32
N THR A 18 4.33 -26.56 -13.76
CA THR A 18 4.42 -25.91 -15.08
C THR A 18 5.70 -25.09 -15.22
N LEU A 19 6.49 -25.41 -16.23
CA LEU A 19 7.65 -24.62 -16.62
C LEU A 19 7.21 -23.22 -17.09
N VAL A 20 7.73 -22.18 -16.46
CA VAL A 20 7.45 -20.77 -16.82
C VAL A 20 8.72 -20.08 -17.32
N GLY A 21 8.59 -19.13 -18.25
CA GLY A 21 9.71 -18.36 -18.78
C GLY A 21 9.88 -18.48 -20.31
N PRO A 22 11.06 -18.11 -20.87
CA PRO A 22 11.27 -18.03 -22.32
C PRO A 22 11.00 -19.32 -23.10
N SER A 23 11.16 -20.48 -22.46
CA SER A 23 10.93 -21.80 -23.04
C SER A 23 9.72 -22.52 -22.44
N GLY A 24 8.88 -21.82 -21.68
CA GLY A 24 7.72 -22.37 -20.97
C GLY A 24 6.45 -21.54 -21.17
N THR A 25 5.44 -21.81 -20.36
CA THR A 25 4.19 -21.04 -20.38
C THR A 25 4.45 -19.58 -20.00
N ASN A 26 3.89 -18.66 -20.78
CA ASN A 26 3.99 -17.25 -20.48
C ASN A 26 2.91 -16.85 -19.48
N LEU A 27 3.34 -16.33 -18.33
CA LEU A 27 2.44 -15.74 -17.34
C LEU A 27 2.12 -14.29 -17.70
N SER A 28 0.90 -13.84 -17.39
CA SER A 28 0.55 -12.42 -17.46
C SER A 28 1.40 -11.60 -16.47
N GLY A 29 1.46 -10.28 -16.66
CA GLY A 29 2.19 -9.40 -15.73
C GLY A 29 1.74 -9.58 -14.27
N GLY A 30 0.43 -9.57 -14.03
CA GLY A 30 -0.14 -9.79 -12.70
C GLY A 30 0.14 -11.20 -12.13
N GLN A 31 0.15 -12.25 -12.96
CA GLN A 31 0.55 -13.59 -12.51
C GLN A 31 2.03 -13.64 -12.10
N LYS A 32 2.93 -13.05 -12.90
CA LYS A 32 4.35 -12.93 -12.56
C LYS A 32 4.56 -12.19 -11.23
N GLN A 33 3.79 -11.12 -11.01
CA GLN A 33 3.84 -10.34 -9.77
C GLN A 33 3.37 -11.17 -8.56
N ARG A 34 2.27 -11.92 -8.68
CA ARG A 34 1.81 -12.84 -7.61
C ARG A 34 2.84 -13.91 -7.27
N VAL A 35 3.51 -14.49 -8.27
CA VAL A 35 4.61 -15.43 -8.05
C VAL A 35 5.78 -14.76 -7.31
N ALA A 36 6.15 -13.53 -7.70
CA ALA A 36 7.20 -12.78 -7.02
C ALA A 36 6.86 -12.49 -5.54
N ILE A 37 5.63 -12.08 -5.25
CA ILE A 37 5.13 -11.86 -3.89
C ILE A 37 5.16 -13.17 -3.10
N ALA A 38 4.63 -14.27 -3.66
CA ALA A 38 4.66 -15.58 -3.02
C ALA A 38 6.10 -16.04 -2.70
N ARG A 39 7.04 -15.83 -3.63
CA ARG A 39 8.48 -16.09 -3.40
C ARG A 39 9.06 -15.25 -2.27
N ALA A 40 8.71 -13.97 -2.19
CA ALA A 40 9.15 -13.09 -1.11
C ALA A 40 8.63 -13.55 0.26
N LEU A 41 7.36 -13.97 0.33
CA LEU A 41 6.75 -14.50 1.56
C LEU A 41 7.39 -15.83 2.00
N LEU A 42 7.69 -16.72 1.04
CA LEU A 42 8.35 -18.01 1.28
C LEU A 42 9.80 -17.85 1.73
N LYS A 43 10.50 -16.81 1.26
CA LYS A 43 11.90 -16.53 1.63
C LYS A 43 12.07 -16.25 3.13
N ASN A 44 10.99 -15.92 3.84
CA ASN A 44 11.00 -15.57 5.26
C ASN A 44 12.05 -14.50 5.61
N ALA A 45 12.19 -13.49 4.74
CA ALA A 45 13.12 -12.40 4.97
C ALA A 45 12.61 -11.49 6.10
N PRO A 46 13.49 -10.97 6.98
CA PRO A 46 13.10 -10.05 8.04
C PRO A 46 12.69 -8.67 7.50
N VAL A 47 13.17 -8.32 6.30
CA VAL A 47 12.85 -7.07 5.60
C VAL A 47 12.37 -7.38 4.20
N ILE A 48 11.24 -6.80 3.79
CA ILE A 48 10.63 -6.95 2.48
C ILE A 48 10.46 -5.55 1.87
N VAL A 49 10.91 -5.39 0.63
CA VAL A 49 10.73 -4.16 -0.15
C VAL A 49 9.79 -4.45 -1.32
N TYR A 50 8.67 -3.73 -1.37
CA TYR A 50 7.71 -3.76 -2.46
C TYR A 50 7.87 -2.48 -3.29
N ASP A 51 8.54 -2.60 -4.43
CA ASP A 51 8.67 -1.53 -5.41
C ASP A 51 7.56 -1.64 -6.44
N GLU A 52 6.59 -0.72 -6.39
CA GLU A 52 5.40 -0.68 -7.25
C GLU A 52 4.73 -2.05 -7.47
N ALA A 53 4.77 -2.91 -6.43
CA ALA A 53 4.44 -4.33 -6.52
C ALA A 53 2.96 -4.64 -6.81
N THR A 54 2.19 -3.61 -7.15
CA THR A 54 0.77 -3.71 -7.49
C THR A 54 0.36 -3.00 -8.77
N SER A 55 1.26 -2.30 -9.45
CA SER A 55 0.93 -1.53 -10.66
C SER A 55 0.45 -2.42 -11.82
N ALA A 56 0.87 -3.69 -11.86
CA ALA A 56 0.48 -4.66 -12.88
C ALA A 56 -0.69 -5.59 -12.47
N LEU A 57 -1.34 -5.33 -11.33
CA LEU A 57 -2.52 -6.07 -10.86
C LEU A 57 -3.82 -5.33 -11.24
N ASP A 58 -4.82 -6.11 -11.64
CA ASP A 58 -6.20 -5.67 -11.84
C ASP A 58 -6.87 -5.32 -10.50
N GLY A 59 -7.71 -4.27 -10.47
CA GLY A 59 -8.13 -3.59 -9.23
C GLY A 59 -8.82 -4.46 -8.16
N GLU A 60 -9.62 -5.46 -8.56
CA GLU A 60 -10.23 -6.40 -7.59
C GLU A 60 -9.20 -7.37 -6.99
N ASN A 61 -8.28 -7.86 -7.82
CA ASN A 61 -7.25 -8.80 -7.36
C ASN A 61 -6.15 -8.11 -6.57
N GLU A 62 -5.88 -6.85 -6.85
CA GLU A 62 -4.86 -6.07 -6.14
C GLU A 62 -5.12 -6.02 -4.65
N ARG A 63 -6.33 -5.63 -4.23
CA ARG A 63 -6.67 -5.53 -2.80
C ARG A 63 -6.46 -6.87 -2.10
N ALA A 64 -6.94 -7.96 -2.71
CA ALA A 64 -6.82 -9.30 -2.15
C ALA A 64 -5.36 -9.81 -2.13
N VAL A 65 -4.55 -9.45 -3.13
CA VAL A 65 -3.12 -9.81 -3.16
C VAL A 65 -2.34 -9.01 -2.12
N MET A 66 -2.65 -7.73 -1.95
CA MET A 66 -2.04 -6.88 -0.92
C MET A 66 -2.44 -7.30 0.48
N GLU A 67 -3.72 -7.57 0.72
CA GLU A 67 -4.20 -8.13 1.99
C GLU A 67 -3.47 -9.45 2.29
N ALA A 68 -3.39 -10.37 1.33
CA ALA A 68 -2.61 -11.59 1.49
C ALA A 68 -1.11 -11.35 1.68
N ALA A 69 -0.53 -10.31 1.07
CA ALA A 69 0.87 -9.96 1.26
C ALA A 69 1.09 -9.44 2.68
N PHE A 70 0.30 -8.46 3.14
CA PHE A 70 0.42 -7.84 4.45
C PHE A 70 0.07 -8.79 5.59
N ASP A 71 -0.99 -9.60 5.46
CA ASP A 71 -1.39 -10.61 6.47
C ASP A 71 -0.26 -11.60 6.76
N ASN A 72 0.55 -11.92 5.75
CA ASN A 72 1.68 -12.85 5.87
C ASN A 72 3.00 -12.15 6.21
N THR A 73 2.97 -10.87 6.58
CA THR A 73 4.15 -10.09 7.01
C THR A 73 4.21 -9.81 8.50
N PHE A 74 3.36 -10.46 9.30
CA PHE A 74 3.44 -10.38 10.75
C PHE A 74 4.88 -10.66 11.25
N GLN A 75 5.42 -9.77 12.09
CA GLN A 75 6.82 -9.78 12.58
C GLN A 75 7.91 -9.46 11.53
N ARG A 76 7.57 -8.84 10.39
CA ARG A 76 8.54 -8.42 9.37
C ARG A 76 8.48 -6.92 9.14
N THR A 77 9.60 -6.32 8.75
CA THR A 77 9.63 -4.93 8.28
C THR A 77 9.26 -4.90 6.80
N VAL A 78 8.24 -4.12 6.44
CA VAL A 78 7.81 -3.94 5.06
C VAL A 78 8.03 -2.48 4.67
N ILE A 79 8.75 -2.27 3.57
CA ILE A 79 8.92 -0.97 2.92
C ILE A 79 8.19 -1.05 1.59
N CYS A 80 7.22 -0.18 1.36
CA CYS A 80 6.43 -0.16 0.13
C CYS A 80 6.50 1.20 -0.54
N ILE A 81 6.80 1.21 -1.83
CA ILE A 81 6.65 2.36 -2.72
C ILE A 81 5.26 2.22 -3.35
N ALA A 82 4.35 3.13 -2.99
CA ALA A 82 2.94 3.01 -3.32
C ALA A 82 2.42 4.25 -4.06
N HIS A 83 1.63 4.01 -5.11
CA HIS A 83 0.89 5.05 -5.86
C HIS A 83 -0.61 5.05 -5.53
N ARG A 84 -1.06 4.12 -4.68
CA ARG A 84 -2.48 3.95 -4.34
C ARG A 84 -2.75 4.35 -2.91
N LEU A 85 -3.79 5.16 -2.73
CA LEU A 85 -4.24 5.64 -1.43
C LEU A 85 -4.64 4.49 -0.49
N SER A 86 -5.20 3.39 -1.01
CA SER A 86 -5.58 2.21 -0.22
C SER A 86 -4.38 1.57 0.50
N THR A 87 -3.25 1.41 -0.21
CA THR A 87 -2.00 0.88 0.37
C THR A 87 -1.46 1.80 1.45
N ILE A 88 -1.51 3.11 1.21
CA ILE A 88 -0.97 4.13 2.10
C ILE A 88 -1.82 4.26 3.37
N LYS A 89 -3.15 4.16 3.24
CA LYS A 89 -4.07 4.12 4.39
C LYS A 89 -3.84 2.92 5.30
N ALA A 90 -3.37 1.80 4.75
CA ALA A 90 -3.09 0.59 5.51
C ALA A 90 -1.69 0.60 6.16
N ALA A 91 -0.82 1.55 5.80
CA ALA A 91 0.54 1.60 6.33
C ALA A 91 0.60 2.16 7.76
N ASP A 92 1.44 1.56 8.60
CA ASP A 92 1.69 2.04 9.97
C ASP A 92 2.28 3.47 9.99
N ARG A 93 3.11 3.79 8.99
CA ARG A 93 3.75 5.10 8.78
C ARG A 93 4.02 5.31 7.29
N THR A 94 3.79 6.52 6.83
CA THR A 94 4.10 6.98 5.47
C THR A 94 5.22 8.01 5.52
N LEU A 95 6.16 7.91 4.59
CA LEU A 95 7.26 8.87 4.38
C LEU A 95 7.01 9.59 3.06
N VAL A 96 6.94 10.92 3.09
CA VAL A 96 6.71 11.75 1.89
C VAL A 96 8.04 12.33 1.45
N PHE A 97 8.42 12.07 0.21
CA PHE A 97 9.64 12.59 -0.38
C PHE A 97 9.33 13.62 -1.46
N ASP A 98 10.09 14.71 -1.48
CA ASP A 98 10.11 15.70 -2.56
C ASP A 98 11.55 16.10 -2.86
N ALA A 99 11.90 16.20 -4.14
CA ALA A 99 13.26 16.50 -4.63
C ALA A 99 14.38 15.68 -3.93
N GLY A 100 14.11 14.42 -3.58
CA GLY A 100 15.06 13.53 -2.90
C GLY A 100 15.24 13.79 -1.40
N GLN A 101 14.42 14.63 -0.78
CA GLN A 101 14.40 14.91 0.65
C GLN A 101 13.12 14.42 1.30
N LEU A 102 13.21 13.95 2.55
CA LEU A 102 12.04 13.66 3.38
C LEU A 102 11.41 14.98 3.82
N VAL A 103 10.20 15.27 3.35
CA VAL A 103 9.50 16.54 3.60
C VAL A 103 8.41 16.41 4.66
N ASP A 104 7.81 15.24 4.81
CA ASP A 104 6.80 14.95 5.82
C ASP A 104 6.77 13.46 6.16
N ASP A 105 6.25 13.13 7.34
CA ASP A 105 6.01 11.75 7.76
C ASP A 105 4.84 11.63 8.74
N GLY A 106 4.16 10.48 8.73
CA GLY A 106 3.09 10.21 9.67
C GLY A 106 2.11 9.16 9.16
N THR A 107 1.00 8.99 9.88
CA THR A 107 -0.14 8.20 9.40
C THR A 107 -0.89 8.95 8.31
N HIS A 108 -1.75 8.26 7.56
CA HIS A 108 -2.65 8.90 6.59
C HIS A 108 -3.41 10.09 7.19
N ASP A 109 -4.03 9.90 8.35
CA ASP A 109 -4.86 10.94 8.99
C ASP A 109 -4.04 12.14 9.45
N GLN A 110 -2.81 11.93 9.87
CA GLN A 110 -1.90 13.01 10.22
C GLN A 110 -1.55 13.78 8.94
N LEU A 111 -0.98 13.10 7.94
CA LEU A 111 -0.50 13.73 6.70
C LEU A 111 -1.62 14.44 5.94
N ALA A 112 -2.83 13.86 5.88
CA ALA A 112 -3.99 14.50 5.26
C ALA A 112 -4.38 15.83 5.93
N LYS A 113 -4.01 16.05 7.20
CA LYS A 113 -4.30 17.30 7.91
C LYS A 113 -3.25 18.38 7.71
N HIS A 114 -1.97 18.03 7.75
CA HIS A 114 -0.88 19.02 7.81
C HIS A 114 0.01 19.07 6.56
N SER A 115 0.13 17.99 5.79
CA SER A 115 1.02 17.94 4.64
C SER A 115 0.29 18.41 3.37
N GLU A 116 0.74 19.53 2.80
CA GLU A 116 0.24 20.04 1.51
C GLU A 116 0.67 19.13 0.35
N ILE A 117 1.92 18.67 0.36
CA ILE A 117 2.47 17.78 -0.68
C ILE A 117 1.70 16.46 -0.69
N TYR A 118 1.47 15.85 0.47
CA TYR A 118 0.68 14.62 0.57
C TYR A 118 -0.72 14.78 -0.01
N ARG A 119 -1.41 15.88 0.34
CA ARG A 119 -2.74 16.18 -0.19
C ARG A 119 -2.72 16.40 -1.70
N SER A 120 -1.69 17.07 -2.22
CA SER A 120 -1.49 17.29 -3.65
C SER A 120 -1.33 15.96 -4.41
N ILE A 121 -0.48 15.05 -3.92
CA ILE A 121 -0.25 13.74 -4.54
C ILE A 121 -1.56 12.94 -4.65
N PHE A 122 -2.39 12.96 -3.60
CA PHE A 122 -3.63 12.17 -3.52
C PHE A 122 -4.91 12.94 -3.85
N HIS A 123 -4.79 14.19 -4.31
CA HIS A 123 -5.92 15.06 -4.64
C HIS A 123 -6.95 15.16 -3.50
N LEU A 124 -6.47 15.25 -2.27
CA LEU A 124 -7.32 15.32 -1.08
C LEU A 124 -7.80 16.75 -0.85
N GLU A 125 -9.03 16.89 -0.36
CA GLU A 125 -9.58 18.18 0.03
C GLU A 125 -8.81 18.78 1.22
N THR A 126 -8.81 20.11 1.28
CA THR A 126 -8.30 20.84 2.43
C THR A 126 -9.24 20.57 3.62
N PRO A 127 -8.73 20.13 4.78
CA PRO A 127 -9.56 20.03 5.96
C PRO A 127 -10.12 21.41 6.30
N ASP A 128 -11.40 21.47 6.70
CA ASP A 128 -11.97 22.69 7.25
C ASP A 128 -11.09 23.20 8.40
N PRO A 129 -10.84 24.52 8.50
CA PRO A 129 -10.12 25.07 9.62
C PRO A 129 -10.85 24.66 10.90
N MET A 130 -10.13 23.98 11.80
CA MET A 130 -10.68 23.54 13.09
C MET A 130 -11.30 24.75 13.78
N VAL A 131 -12.62 24.77 13.92
CA VAL A 131 -13.32 25.71 14.80
C VAL A 131 -12.89 25.34 16.21
N GLU A 132 -11.90 26.06 16.72
CA GLU A 132 -11.45 25.95 18.09
C GLU A 132 -12.64 26.32 18.98
N SER A 133 -13.25 25.31 19.61
CA SER A 133 -14.36 25.49 20.56
C SER A 133 -13.82 26.08 21.86
N GLY A 134 -13.42 27.35 21.79
CA GLY A 134 -12.90 28.15 22.88
C GLY A 134 -13.94 29.16 23.36
N LYS A 135 -14.75 28.75 24.34
CA LYS A 135 -15.45 29.61 25.33
C LYS A 135 -16.24 30.84 24.78
N LYS A 136 -17.50 30.61 24.42
CA LYS A 136 -18.57 31.57 24.76
C LYS A 136 -18.75 31.56 26.28
N LEU A 137 -18.13 32.47 27.02
CA LEU A 137 -18.63 32.88 28.34
C LEU A 137 -18.00 34.21 28.78
N ARG A 138 -18.89 35.20 28.95
CA ARG A 138 -18.73 36.50 29.64
C ARG A 138 -18.18 37.69 28.83
N GLN A 139 -18.99 38.17 27.90
CA GLN A 139 -19.17 39.61 27.71
C GLN A 139 -20.68 39.91 27.66
N SER A 140 -21.32 39.81 28.83
CA SER A 140 -22.68 40.33 29.06
C SER A 140 -22.78 41.04 30.42
N VAL A 141 -21.66 41.57 30.93
CA VAL A 141 -21.64 42.51 32.05
C VAL A 141 -20.52 43.51 31.80
N LEU A 142 -20.83 44.60 31.08
CA LEU A 142 -20.38 45.97 31.39
C LEU A 142 -20.83 46.92 30.26
N ARG A 143 -21.94 47.60 30.56
CA ARG A 143 -22.43 48.89 30.04
C ARG A 143 -22.94 48.95 28.61
#